data_AF-A0AAV0NQV7-F1
#
_entry.id   AF-A0AAV0NQV7-F1
#
_cell.length_a   1.000
_cell.length_b   1.000
_cell.length_c   1.000
_cell.angle_alpha   90.00
_cell.angle_beta   90.00
_cell.angle_gamma   90.00
#
_symmetry.space_group_name_H-M   'P 1'
#
loop_
_entity.id
_entity.type
_entity.pdbx_description
1 polymer ?
#
loop_
_entity_poly.entity_id
_entity_poly.type
_entity_poly.pdbx_seq_one_letter_code
_entity_poly.pdbx_strand_id
1 'polypeptide(L)'
;MQVEEILTIDIKPGWKKGTKITFPEKGNEQPGIIPADLVFIIDEKPHPVFTRDGNDLVVSQKISLAEALTGYTVHLTTLDGRSLTIPVNNVIHPTYEEVVSREGMPIPKDPSRRGNLRVKFNIRFPTRLTTEQKAGIKKLLAA
;
A
#
# COMPACT_ATOMS: atom_id res chain seq x y z
N MET A 1 29.42 -33.96 6.83
CA MET A 1 28.72 -33.70 5.55
C MET A 1 27.81 -32.51 5.79
N GLN A 2 27.74 -31.54 4.87
CA GLN A 2 26.69 -30.53 4.92
C GLN A 2 25.38 -31.23 4.52
N VAL A 3 24.36 -31.12 5.38
CA VAL A 3 23.03 -31.66 5.13
C VAL A 3 22.17 -30.50 4.66
N GLU A 4 21.52 -30.68 3.51
CA GLU A 4 20.54 -29.73 3.00
C GLU A 4 19.14 -30.22 3.36
N GLU A 5 18.33 -29.36 3.95
CA GLU A 5 16.94 -29.64 4.30
C GLU A 5 16.04 -28.52 3.76
N ILE A 6 14.89 -28.90 3.20
CA ILE A 6 13.90 -27.96 2.70
C ILE A 6 12.87 -27.69 3.81
N LEU A 7 12.82 -26.45 4.28
CA LEU A 7 11.82 -25.99 5.24
C LEU A 7 10.70 -25.25 4.51
N THR A 8 9.47 -25.76 4.64
CA THR A 8 8.29 -25.16 4.00
C THR A 8 7.63 -24.16 4.95
N ILE A 9 7.41 -22.93 4.48
CA ILE A 9 6.72 -21.87 5.23
C ILE A 9 5.44 -21.48 4.50
N ASP A 10 4.29 -21.82 5.08
CA ASP A 10 2.98 -21.41 4.55
C ASP A 10 2.64 -19.99 5.00
N ILE A 11 2.92 -19.00 4.15
CA ILE A 11 2.58 -17.59 4.42
C ILE A 11 1.06 -17.43 4.52
N LYS A 12 0.56 -17.04 5.70
CA LYS A 12 -0.87 -16.79 5.88
C LYS A 12 -1.25 -15.37 5.49
N PRO A 13 -2.45 -15.15 4.91
CA PRO A 13 -2.93 -13.83 4.55
C PRO A 13 -2.90 -12.86 5.74
N GLY A 14 -2.40 -11.65 5.49
CA GLY A 14 -2.37 -10.58 6.49
C GLY A 14 -1.19 -10.62 7.46
N TRP A 15 -0.32 -11.65 7.42
CA TRP A 15 0.92 -11.64 8.20
C TRP A 15 1.69 -10.33 8.02
N LYS A 16 2.22 -9.81 9.13
CA LYS A 16 2.87 -8.50 9.17
C LYS A 16 4.37 -8.68 9.19
N LYS A 17 5.10 -7.65 8.78
CA LYS A 17 6.52 -7.54 9.08
C LYS A 17 6.78 -7.86 10.56
N GLY A 18 7.78 -8.71 10.81
CA GLY A 18 8.18 -9.14 12.15
C GLY A 18 7.51 -10.42 12.67
N THR A 19 6.55 -11.01 11.93
CA THR A 19 6.02 -12.35 12.27
C THR A 19 7.17 -13.36 12.28
N LYS A 20 7.30 -14.11 13.38
CA LYS A 20 8.34 -15.11 13.59
C LYS A 20 7.81 -16.51 13.32
N ILE A 21 8.57 -17.30 12.56
CA ILE A 21 8.33 -18.72 12.30
C ILE A 21 9.54 -19.48 12.81
N THR A 22 9.35 -20.30 13.83
CA THR A 22 10.43 -21.05 14.49
C THR A 22 10.40 -22.50 14.04
N PHE A 23 11.54 -23.00 13.56
CA PHE A 23 11.80 -24.41 13.37
C PHE A 23 12.74 -24.89 14.48
N PRO A 24 12.25 -25.69 15.43
CA PRO A 24 13.04 -26.11 16.57
C PRO A 24 14.19 -27.00 16.15
N GLU A 25 15.37 -26.82 16.78
CA GLU A 25 16.55 -27.67 16.59
C GLU A 25 17.04 -27.79 15.12
N LYS A 26 16.77 -26.77 14.29
CA LYS A 26 17.23 -26.70 12.88
C LYS A 26 18.49 -25.84 12.66
N GLY A 27 19.19 -25.52 13.74
CA GLY A 27 20.46 -24.79 13.72
C GLY A 27 21.66 -25.71 13.51
N ASN A 28 22.85 -25.19 13.85
CA ASN A 28 24.08 -25.96 13.71
C ASN A 28 24.11 -27.14 14.69
N GLU A 29 24.40 -28.33 14.18
CA GLU A 29 24.53 -29.57 14.96
C GLU A 29 25.98 -29.77 15.45
N GLN A 30 26.15 -30.17 16.72
CA GLN A 30 27.43 -30.57 17.31
C GLN A 30 27.25 -31.79 18.22
N PRO A 31 28.24 -32.72 18.30
CA PRO A 31 28.14 -33.89 19.15
C PRO A 31 27.86 -33.54 20.62
N GLY A 32 26.81 -34.10 21.20
CA GLY A 32 26.44 -33.90 22.60
C GLY A 32 25.77 -32.55 22.91
N ILE A 33 25.44 -31.74 21.90
CA ILE A 33 24.80 -30.43 22.05
C ILE A 33 23.47 -30.45 21.28
N ILE A 34 22.38 -30.00 21.93
CA ILE A 34 21.08 -29.82 21.28
C ILE A 34 21.20 -28.69 20.26
N PRO A 35 20.82 -28.89 18.98
CA PRO A 35 20.89 -27.84 17.98
C PRO A 35 20.03 -26.62 18.34
N ALA A 36 20.46 -25.45 17.90
CA ALA A 36 19.69 -24.22 18.11
C ALA A 36 18.42 -24.18 17.24
N ASP A 37 17.48 -23.30 17.58
CA ASP A 37 16.30 -23.06 16.75
C ASP A 37 16.63 -22.15 15.55
N LEU A 38 16.01 -22.44 14.41
CA LEU A 38 16.05 -21.56 13.25
C LEU A 38 14.78 -20.70 13.23
N VAL A 39 14.95 -19.37 13.33
CA VAL A 39 13.83 -18.41 13.35
C VAL A 39 13.81 -17.59 12.08
N PHE A 40 12.77 -17.78 11.27
CA PHE A 40 12.48 -16.91 10.13
C PHE A 40 11.64 -15.71 10.58
N ILE A 41 11.99 -14.53 10.08
CA ILE A 41 11.25 -13.29 10.34
C ILE A 41 10.70 -12.80 9.01
N ILE A 42 9.38 -12.63 8.93
CA ILE A 42 8.73 -12.08 7.75
C ILE A 42 9.11 -10.61 7.58
N ASP A 43 9.49 -10.23 6.37
CA ASP A 43 9.67 -8.86 5.95
C ASP A 43 8.83 -8.53 4.71
N GLU A 44 8.60 -7.24 4.48
CA GLU A 44 7.79 -6.72 3.39
C GLU A 44 8.69 -6.17 2.30
N LYS A 45 8.62 -6.79 1.11
CA LYS A 45 9.32 -6.28 -0.07
C LYS A 45 8.61 -5.02 -0.57
N PRO A 46 9.34 -3.92 -0.89
CA PRO A 46 8.75 -2.74 -1.49
C PRO A 46 7.97 -3.08 -2.77
N HIS A 47 6.75 -2.56 -2.88
CA HIS A 47 5.89 -2.73 -4.05
C HIS A 47 5.84 -1.43 -4.86
N PRO A 48 5.86 -1.47 -6.21
CA PRO A 48 5.93 -0.27 -7.03
C PRO A 48 4.72 0.66 -6.92
N VAL A 49 3.55 0.11 -6.56
CA VAL A 49 2.28 0.86 -6.52
C VAL A 49 1.75 1.06 -5.11
N PHE A 50 2.00 0.10 -4.21
CA PHE A 50 1.31 0.01 -2.92
C PHE A 50 2.34 0.12 -1.82
N THR A 51 2.04 0.94 -0.83
CA THR A 51 2.76 0.96 0.44
C THR A 51 1.82 0.42 1.51
N ARG A 52 2.23 -0.62 2.22
CA ARG A 52 1.44 -1.17 3.31
C ARG A 52 1.61 -0.29 4.56
N ASP A 53 0.49 0.01 5.21
CA ASP A 53 0.43 0.70 6.50
C ASP A 53 -0.42 -0.13 7.46
N GLY A 54 0.24 -1.04 8.19
CA GLY A 54 -0.45 -2.00 9.05
C GLY A 54 -1.35 -2.96 8.27
N ASN A 55 -2.67 -2.76 8.36
CA ASN A 55 -3.66 -3.53 7.59
C ASN A 55 -4.17 -2.76 6.37
N ASP A 56 -3.79 -1.49 6.22
CA ASP A 56 -4.24 -0.64 5.14
C ASP A 56 -3.21 -0.63 4.01
N LEU A 57 -3.65 -0.23 2.83
CA LEU A 57 -2.81 0.01 1.67
C LEU A 57 -2.87 1.49 1.32
N VAL A 58 -1.73 2.07 0.97
CA VAL A 58 -1.59 3.44 0.50
C VAL A 58 -1.12 3.42 -0.94
N VAL A 59 -1.77 4.21 -1.79
CA VAL A 59 -1.36 4.46 -3.17
C VAL A 59 -1.26 5.97 -3.41
N SER A 60 -0.32 6.39 -4.26
CA SER A 60 -0.16 7.80 -4.62
C SER A 60 -0.46 8.03 -6.09
N GLN A 61 -1.52 8.78 -6.38
CA GLN A 61 -1.91 9.18 -7.73
C GLN A 61 -1.36 10.56 -8.05
N LYS A 62 -0.78 10.70 -9.24
CA LYS A 62 -0.35 12.00 -9.76
C LYS A 62 -1.48 12.57 -10.61
N ILE A 63 -1.96 13.75 -10.25
CA ILE A 63 -3.06 14.44 -10.95
C ILE A 63 -2.67 15.87 -11.27
N SER A 64 -3.29 16.46 -12.28
CA SER A 64 -3.17 17.88 -12.58
C SER A 64 -3.99 18.72 -11.61
N LEU A 65 -3.63 20.01 -11.48
CA LEU A 65 -4.46 20.96 -10.73
C LEU A 65 -5.89 21.06 -11.30
N ALA A 66 -6.06 20.91 -12.61
CA ALA A 66 -7.39 20.92 -13.23
C ALA A 66 -8.24 19.75 -12.72
N GLU A 67 -7.74 18.51 -12.83
CA GLU A 67 -8.41 17.32 -12.30
C GLU A 67 -8.69 17.43 -10.79
N ALA A 68 -7.74 18.00 -10.03
CA ALA A 68 -7.92 18.20 -8.60
C ALA A 68 -9.10 19.14 -8.27
N LEU A 69 -9.37 20.14 -9.12
CA LEU A 69 -10.45 21.12 -8.93
C LEU A 69 -11.77 20.69 -9.58
N THR A 70 -11.74 19.90 -10.65
CA THR A 70 -12.93 19.54 -11.45
C THR A 70 -13.41 18.11 -11.25
N GLY A 71 -12.64 17.28 -10.54
CA GLY A 71 -12.92 15.87 -10.33
C GLY A 71 -11.96 14.96 -11.08
N TYR A 72 -11.75 13.77 -10.52
CA TYR A 72 -10.82 12.76 -11.02
C TYR A 72 -11.37 11.36 -10.78
N THR A 73 -11.15 10.42 -11.70
CA THR A 73 -11.49 9.01 -11.49
C THR A 73 -10.21 8.20 -11.34
N VAL A 74 -10.03 7.56 -10.18
CA VAL A 74 -8.90 6.68 -9.93
C VAL A 74 -9.18 5.34 -10.60
N HIS A 75 -8.27 4.90 -11.44
CA HIS A 75 -8.24 3.54 -12.00
C HIS A 75 -7.05 2.79 -11.43
N LEU A 76 -7.30 1.66 -10.79
CA LEU A 76 -6.28 0.88 -10.09
C LEU A 76 -6.51 -0.61 -10.30
N THR A 77 -5.43 -1.37 -10.45
CA THR A 77 -5.48 -2.83 -10.31
C THR A 77 -5.10 -3.20 -8.89
N THR A 78 -5.97 -3.89 -8.18
CA THR A 78 -5.77 -4.34 -6.80
C THR A 78 -4.76 -5.49 -6.74
N LEU A 79 -4.26 -5.83 -5.54
CA LEU A 79 -3.31 -6.94 -5.34
C LEU A 79 -3.87 -8.33 -5.74
N ASP A 80 -5.20 -8.48 -5.74
CA ASP A 80 -5.90 -9.68 -6.19
C ASP A 80 -6.31 -9.63 -7.67
N GLY A 81 -5.84 -8.64 -8.43
CA GLY A 81 -6.01 -8.53 -9.88
C GLY A 81 -7.32 -7.92 -10.36
N ARG A 82 -8.20 -7.47 -9.45
CA ARG A 82 -9.45 -6.77 -9.83
C ARG A 82 -9.15 -5.35 -10.29
N SER A 83 -9.97 -4.86 -11.22
CA SER A 83 -9.97 -3.44 -11.58
C SER A 83 -10.92 -2.66 -10.68
N LEU A 84 -10.39 -1.63 -10.02
CA LEU A 84 -11.13 -0.74 -9.15
C LEU A 84 -11.20 0.65 -9.78
N THR A 85 -12.42 1.19 -9.86
CA THR A 85 -12.72 2.52 -10.41
C THR A 85 -13.38 3.37 -9.33
N ILE A 86 -12.72 4.45 -8.91
CA ILE A 86 -13.16 5.28 -7.79
C ILE A 86 -13.35 6.72 -8.29
N PRO A 87 -14.60 7.18 -8.48
CA PRO A 87 -14.86 8.56 -8.84
C PRO A 87 -14.68 9.48 -7.63
N VAL A 88 -13.84 10.51 -7.77
CA VAL A 88 -13.59 11.55 -6.78
C VAL A 88 -14.14 12.86 -7.32
N ASN A 89 -15.30 13.25 -6.79
CA ASN A 89 -16.01 14.45 -7.24
C ASN A 89 -15.73 15.68 -6.35
N ASN A 90 -15.14 15.46 -5.18
CA ASN A 90 -14.76 16.54 -4.27
C ASN A 90 -13.49 17.25 -4.77
N VAL A 91 -13.28 18.49 -4.33
CA VAL A 91 -12.03 19.21 -4.57
C VAL A 91 -10.89 18.52 -3.80
N ILE A 92 -9.90 18.06 -4.55
CA ILE A 92 -8.71 17.38 -4.04
C ILE A 92 -7.68 18.44 -3.67
N HIS A 93 -7.47 18.64 -2.38
CA HIS A 93 -6.43 19.53 -1.85
C HIS A 93 -5.19 18.70 -1.45
N PRO A 94 -4.00 19.33 -1.21
CA PRO A 94 -2.74 18.58 -1.02
C PRO A 94 -2.72 17.55 0.12
N THR A 95 -3.56 17.72 1.15
CA THR A 95 -3.69 16.77 2.27
C THR A 95 -4.92 15.87 2.17
N TYR A 96 -5.68 15.97 1.08
CA TYR A 96 -6.86 15.15 0.85
C TYR A 96 -6.44 13.69 0.66
N GLU A 97 -7.21 12.79 1.26
CA GLU A 97 -7.10 11.36 1.06
C GLU A 97 -8.48 10.79 0.74
N GLU A 98 -8.57 10.00 -0.33
CA GLU A 98 -9.77 9.21 -0.61
C GLU A 98 -9.62 7.85 0.07
N VAL A 99 -10.59 7.49 0.92
CA VAL A 99 -10.55 6.23 1.68
C VAL A 99 -11.57 5.26 1.12
N VAL A 100 -11.10 4.20 0.49
CA VAL A 100 -11.94 3.10 0.00
C VAL A 100 -11.96 1.99 1.04
N SER A 101 -13.12 1.81 1.65
CA SER A 101 -13.32 0.83 2.70
C SER A 101 -13.10 -0.60 2.19
N ARG A 102 -12.47 -1.45 3.00
CA ARG A 102 -12.28 -2.90 2.74
C ARG A 102 -11.40 -3.27 1.53
N GLU A 103 -10.65 -2.33 0.97
CA GLU A 103 -9.72 -2.57 -0.15
C GLU A 103 -8.23 -2.65 0.29
N GLY A 104 -7.97 -2.82 1.58
CA GLY A 104 -6.63 -3.02 2.15
C GLY A 104 -6.20 -4.50 2.26
N MET A 105 -5.31 -4.78 3.22
CA MET A 105 -4.82 -6.13 3.53
C MET A 105 -5.80 -6.92 4.41
N PRO A 106 -5.85 -8.26 4.30
CA PRO A 106 -6.60 -9.11 5.22
C PRO A 106 -6.15 -8.95 6.67
N ILE A 107 -7.09 -9.03 7.61
CA ILE A 107 -6.80 -8.96 9.05
C ILE A 107 -6.54 -10.38 9.56
N PRO A 108 -5.36 -10.69 10.14
CA PRO A 108 -5.00 -12.06 10.53
C PRO A 108 -5.99 -12.75 11.47
N LYS A 109 -6.60 -12.00 12.39
CA LYS A 109 -7.57 -12.51 13.38
C LYS A 109 -8.97 -12.72 12.81
N ASP A 110 -9.26 -12.08 11.68
CA ASP A 110 -10.55 -12.17 11.01
C ASP A 110 -10.35 -12.01 9.50
N PRO A 111 -10.04 -13.10 8.79
CA PRO A 111 -9.71 -13.06 7.36
C PRO A 111 -10.87 -12.57 6.48
N SER A 112 -12.10 -12.58 6.99
CA SER A 112 -13.27 -12.02 6.28
C SER A 112 -13.23 -10.49 6.20
N ARG A 113 -12.42 -9.87 7.06
CA ARG A 113 -12.23 -8.41 7.12
C ARG A 113 -10.91 -8.01 6.50
N ARG A 114 -10.94 -6.83 5.88
CA ARG A 114 -9.78 -6.17 5.29
C ARG A 114 -9.65 -4.77 5.87
N GLY A 115 -8.43 -4.25 5.89
CA GLY A 115 -8.20 -2.82 6.08
C GLY A 115 -8.71 -2.00 4.90
N ASN A 116 -8.33 -0.74 4.86
CA ASN A 116 -8.76 0.21 3.83
C ASN A 116 -7.68 0.47 2.79
N LEU A 117 -8.09 0.95 1.62
CA LEU A 117 -7.21 1.56 0.65
C LEU A 117 -7.29 3.08 0.83
N ARG A 118 -6.14 3.74 1.00
CA ARG A 118 -6.00 5.19 1.09
C ARG A 118 -5.31 5.71 -0.15
N VAL A 119 -6.02 6.49 -0.95
CA VAL A 119 -5.48 7.14 -2.15
C VAL A 119 -5.02 8.54 -1.78
N LYS A 120 -3.72 8.77 -1.88
CA LYS A 120 -3.08 10.08 -1.74
C LYS A 120 -2.90 10.71 -3.12
N PHE A 121 -3.00 12.03 -3.19
CA PHE A 121 -2.87 12.74 -4.46
C PHE A 121 -1.65 13.67 -4.44
N ASN A 122 -0.80 13.53 -5.45
CA ASN A 122 0.28 14.46 -5.74
C ASN A 122 -0.19 15.39 -6.86
N ILE A 123 -0.54 16.63 -6.48
CA ILE A 123 -1.10 17.62 -7.40
C ILE A 123 0.02 18.34 -8.13
N ARG A 124 0.05 18.18 -9.46
CA ARG A 124 0.97 18.88 -10.35
C ARG A 124 0.40 20.25 -10.72
N PHE A 125 1.00 21.29 -10.16
CA PHE A 125 0.71 22.66 -10.54
C PHE A 125 1.32 23.00 -11.91
N PRO A 126 0.64 23.83 -12.72
CA PRO A 126 1.23 24.36 -13.94
C PRO A 126 2.40 25.30 -13.59
N THR A 127 3.49 25.24 -14.36
CA THR A 127 4.67 26.09 -14.12
C THR A 127 4.47 27.53 -14.58
N ARG A 128 3.56 27.75 -15.53
CA ARG A 128 3.20 29.06 -16.10
C ARG A 128 1.72 29.07 -16.46
N LEU A 129 1.14 30.27 -16.45
CA LEU A 129 -0.22 30.54 -16.90
C LEU A 129 -0.24 31.83 -17.73
N THR A 130 -1.04 31.86 -18.80
CA THR A 130 -1.24 33.05 -19.62
C THR A 130 -2.02 34.12 -18.86
N THR A 131 -1.97 35.38 -19.32
CA THR A 131 -2.75 36.47 -18.73
C THR A 131 -4.25 36.16 -18.72
N GLU A 132 -4.75 35.58 -19.82
CA GLU A 132 -6.15 35.16 -19.96
C GLU A 132 -6.52 34.07 -18.95
N GLN A 133 -5.69 33.03 -18.80
CA GLN A 133 -5.91 31.96 -17.82
C GLN A 133 -5.93 32.52 -16.39
N LYS A 134 -4.98 33.40 -16.06
CA LYS A 134 -4.94 34.05 -14.74
C LYS A 134 -6.19 34.90 -14.48
N ALA A 135 -6.64 35.68 -15.46
CA ALA A 135 -7.85 36.48 -15.36
C ALA A 135 -9.10 35.60 -15.19
N GLY A 136 -9.20 34.50 -15.96
CA GLY A 136 -10.28 33.52 -15.84
C GLY A 136 -10.33 32.86 -14.46
N ILE A 137 -9.18 32.36 -13.98
CA ILE A 137 -9.08 31.76 -12.65
C ILE A 137 -9.44 32.78 -11.57
N LYS A 138 -8.93 34.02 -11.65
CA LYS A 138 -9.28 35.08 -10.70
C LYS A 138 -10.77 35.39 -10.70
N LYS A 139 -11.43 35.39 -11.86
CA LYS A 139 -12.89 35.60 -11.94
C LYS A 139 -13.69 34.46 -11.32
N LEU A 140 -13.26 33.21 -11.50
CA LEU A 140 -13.98 32.03 -11.04
C LEU A 140 -13.72 31.67 -9.57
N LEU A 141 -12.52 31.95 -9.06
CA LEU A 141 -12.08 31.57 -7.72
C LEU A 141 -11.91 32.75 -6.75
N ALA A 142 -12.13 34.00 -7.19
CA ALA A 142 -12.23 35.10 -6.24
C ALA A 142 -13.48 34.88 -5.39
N ALA A 143 -13.25 34.54 -4.11
CA ALA A 143 -14.27 34.59 -3.07
C ALA A 143 -14.72 36.02 -2.81
#